data_AF-A0A4P5T614-F1
#
_entry.id   AF-A0A4P5T614-F1
#
_cell.length_a   1.000
_cell.length_b   1.000
_cell.length_c   1.000
_cell.angle_alpha   90.00
_cell.angle_beta   90.00
_cell.angle_gamma   90.00
#
_symmetry.space_group_name_H-M   'P 1'
#
loop_
_entity.id
_entity.type
_entity.pdbx_description
1 polymer ?
#
loop_
_entity_poly.entity_id
_entity_poly.type
_entity_poly.pdbx_seq_one_letter_code
_entity_poly.pdbx_strand_id
1 'polypeptide(L)'
;MGVTILGCNKDKGPDPCTGTSYDIQIVKTAAIGGVNNGSITVLTPRGDTLKYAVNNGTPQQSPYLTGLAAGNNIVKVINQKGCFDTLHVMISAYGPKYAAVRQLMMGYCGPCHLNGGSSGGKNLDTDSSIVASWDRIRLRCVNGLPTFMPQNGQLTALDKQKITDWVNAGHRLTD
;
A
#
# COMPACT_ATOMS: atom_id res chain seq x y z
N MET A 1 11.53 1.80 -69.97
CA MET A 1 12.20 1.97 -68.67
C MET A 1 11.15 1.84 -67.58
N GLY A 2 11.44 1.09 -66.51
CA GLY A 2 10.55 0.94 -65.36
C GLY A 2 10.53 -0.49 -64.83
N VAL A 3 11.66 -0.96 -64.30
CA VAL A 3 11.71 -2.19 -63.51
C VAL A 3 11.09 -1.86 -62.15
N THR A 4 9.91 -2.41 -61.87
CA THR A 4 9.28 -2.31 -60.55
C THR A 4 10.08 -3.18 -59.58
N ILE A 5 10.85 -2.54 -58.69
CA ILE A 5 11.56 -3.24 -57.62
C ILE A 5 10.51 -3.69 -56.59
N LEU A 6 10.19 -4.99 -56.56
CA LEU A 6 9.52 -5.60 -55.41
C LEU A 6 10.52 -5.56 -54.24
N GLY A 7 10.34 -4.59 -53.35
CA GLY A 7 11.07 -4.56 -52.09
C GLY A 7 10.73 -5.78 -51.25
N CYS A 8 11.74 -6.45 -50.71
CA CYS A 8 11.53 -7.51 -49.72
C CYS A 8 11.00 -6.88 -48.42
N ASN A 9 9.68 -6.87 -48.25
CA ASN A 9 9.10 -6.60 -46.93
C ASN A 9 9.45 -7.81 -46.05
N LYS A 10 10.29 -7.59 -45.02
CA LYS A 10 10.35 -8.54 -43.91
C LYS A 10 8.98 -8.47 -43.24
N ASP A 11 8.16 -9.51 -43.39
CA ASP A 11 7.00 -9.68 -42.54
C ASP A 11 7.49 -9.66 -41.09
N LYS A 12 7.22 -8.56 -40.37
CA LYS A 12 7.34 -8.59 -38.92
C LYS A 12 6.32 -9.62 -38.47
N GLY A 13 6.80 -10.75 -37.95
CA GLY A 13 5.94 -11.73 -37.31
C GLY A 13 5.04 -11.06 -36.25
N PRO A 14 3.95 -11.72 -35.83
CA PRO A 14 3.01 -11.16 -34.86
C PRO A 14 3.74 -10.62 -33.62
N ASP A 15 3.36 -9.44 -33.14
CA ASP A 15 3.98 -8.85 -31.94
C ASP A 15 3.84 -9.82 -30.76
N PRO A 16 4.95 -10.31 -30.18
CA PRO A 16 4.93 -11.29 -29.10
C PRO A 16 4.25 -10.78 -27.83
N CYS A 17 4.02 -9.47 -27.72
CA CYS A 17 3.37 -8.79 -26.61
C CYS A 17 1.88 -8.52 -26.81
N THR A 18 1.33 -8.83 -27.98
CA THR A 18 -0.11 -8.73 -28.23
C THR A 18 -0.89 -9.47 -27.16
N GLY A 19 -1.78 -8.77 -26.44
CA GLY A 19 -2.60 -9.33 -25.37
C GLY A 19 -1.94 -9.36 -23.98
N THR A 20 -0.74 -8.79 -23.81
CA THR A 20 -0.15 -8.62 -22.47
C THR A 20 -0.91 -7.51 -21.74
N SER A 21 -1.79 -7.91 -20.83
CA SER A 21 -2.42 -7.04 -19.84
C SER A 21 -2.60 -7.85 -18.57
N TYR A 22 -2.17 -7.31 -17.45
CA TYR A 22 -2.20 -7.98 -16.16
C TYR A 22 -3.11 -7.22 -15.20
N ASP A 23 -4.00 -7.96 -14.53
CA ASP A 23 -4.64 -7.46 -13.32
C ASP A 23 -3.65 -7.55 -12.15
N ILE A 24 -2.85 -6.48 -12.00
CA ILE A 24 -1.81 -6.39 -10.98
C ILE A 24 -2.46 -6.07 -9.64
N GLN A 25 -2.60 -7.07 -8.78
CA GLN A 25 -3.06 -6.90 -7.40
C GLN A 25 -1.84 -6.81 -6.47
N ILE A 26 -1.88 -5.93 -5.48
CA ILE A 26 -0.74 -5.66 -4.59
C ILE A 26 -1.19 -5.47 -3.15
N VAL A 27 -0.26 -5.72 -2.21
CA VAL A 27 -0.31 -5.15 -0.86
C VAL A 27 0.93 -4.29 -0.64
N LYS A 28 0.83 -3.27 0.20
CA LYS A 28 1.91 -2.31 0.42
C LYS A 28 2.00 -1.88 1.88
N THR A 29 3.18 -1.46 2.29
CA THR A 29 3.42 -0.77 3.57
C THR A 29 3.83 0.67 3.32
N ALA A 30 3.54 1.54 4.28
CA ALA A 30 4.02 2.92 4.27
C ALA A 30 5.52 2.99 4.55
N ALA A 31 6.14 4.09 4.12
CA ALA A 31 7.48 4.46 4.57
C ALA A 31 7.37 5.27 5.88
N ILE A 32 8.15 4.90 6.88
CA ILE A 32 8.04 5.39 8.26
C ILE A 32 9.31 6.15 8.64
N GLY A 33 9.15 7.36 9.19
CA GLY A 33 10.25 8.14 9.77
C GLY A 33 11.17 8.81 8.74
N GLY A 34 10.66 9.07 7.53
CA GLY A 34 11.42 9.77 6.49
C GLY A 34 12.54 8.94 5.84
N VAL A 35 12.54 7.62 6.04
CA VAL A 35 13.49 6.70 5.40
C VAL A 35 12.80 5.77 4.42
N ASN A 36 13.58 5.14 3.53
CA ASN A 36 13.07 4.27 2.47
C ASN A 36 12.85 2.84 2.99
N ASN A 37 11.87 2.64 3.85
CA ASN A 37 11.52 1.33 4.41
C ASN A 37 10.12 0.83 4.02
N GLY A 38 9.44 1.52 3.10
CA GLY A 38 8.20 1.05 2.51
C GLY A 38 8.42 -0.19 1.65
N SER A 39 7.34 -0.94 1.41
CA SER A 39 7.38 -2.10 0.54
C SER A 39 6.11 -2.26 -0.27
N ILE A 40 6.24 -2.98 -1.38
CA ILE A 40 5.14 -3.46 -2.21
C ILE A 40 5.36 -4.96 -2.40
N THR A 41 4.32 -5.74 -2.14
CA THR A 41 4.25 -7.15 -2.53
C THR A 41 3.21 -7.27 -3.61
N VAL A 42 3.64 -7.62 -4.82
CA VAL A 42 2.70 -8.03 -5.86
C VAL A 42 1.99 -9.28 -5.36
N LEU A 43 0.69 -9.46 -5.54
CA LEU A 43 -0.04 -10.68 -5.19
C LEU A 43 -0.37 -11.48 -6.46
N THR A 44 -0.79 -10.78 -7.51
CA THR A 44 -1.03 -11.34 -8.83
C THR A 44 -0.51 -10.39 -9.91
N PRO A 45 -0.11 -10.93 -11.08
CA PRO A 45 0.07 -12.36 -11.36
C PRO A 45 1.32 -12.93 -10.68
N ARG A 46 1.40 -14.27 -10.64
CA ARG A 46 2.48 -15.08 -10.06
C ARG A 46 2.93 -16.14 -11.05
N GLY A 47 4.22 -16.49 -11.05
CA GLY A 47 4.76 -17.57 -11.86
C GLY A 47 6.28 -17.50 -11.96
N ASP A 48 6.91 -18.65 -12.17
CA ASP A 48 8.37 -18.80 -12.14
C ASP A 48 9.09 -18.08 -13.30
N THR A 49 8.33 -17.75 -14.35
CA THR A 49 8.82 -17.06 -15.54
C THR A 49 8.56 -15.56 -15.52
N LEU A 50 7.87 -15.06 -14.48
CA LEU A 50 7.63 -13.64 -14.29
C LEU A 50 8.79 -13.00 -13.53
N LYS A 51 9.08 -11.74 -13.89
CA LYS A 51 9.96 -10.85 -13.15
C LYS A 51 9.21 -9.60 -12.74
N TYR A 52 9.59 -9.04 -11.60
CA TYR A 52 9.01 -7.84 -11.02
C TYR A 52 10.10 -6.78 -10.91
N ALA A 53 9.75 -5.55 -11.22
CA ALA A 53 10.61 -4.40 -11.02
C ALA A 53 9.78 -3.25 -10.43
N VAL A 54 10.46 -2.29 -9.82
CA VAL A 54 9.86 -1.07 -9.32
C VAL A 54 10.68 0.12 -9.78
N ASN A 55 10.01 1.14 -10.31
CA ASN A 55 10.64 2.30 -10.94
C ASN A 55 11.66 1.84 -12.01
N ASN A 56 12.91 2.28 -11.87
CA ASN A 56 14.02 1.91 -12.75
C ASN A 56 14.92 0.80 -12.15
N GLY A 57 14.44 0.07 -11.15
CA GLY A 57 15.18 -1.02 -10.51
C GLY A 57 15.36 -2.24 -11.40
N THR A 58 16.34 -3.08 -11.06
CA THR A 58 16.63 -4.33 -11.76
C THR A 58 15.47 -5.33 -11.61
N PRO A 59 14.98 -5.96 -12.70
CA PRO A 59 13.99 -7.02 -12.63
C PRO A 59 14.47 -8.22 -11.80
N GLN A 60 13.61 -8.68 -10.88
CA GLN A 60 13.88 -9.82 -9.99
C GLN A 60 12.73 -10.83 -10.03
N GLN A 61 13.01 -12.10 -9.71
CA GLN A 61 11.96 -13.12 -9.58
C GLN A 61 11.14 -12.97 -8.30
N SER A 62 11.75 -12.42 -7.24
CA SER A 62 11.06 -12.16 -5.99
C SER A 62 9.99 -11.08 -6.22
N PRO A 63 8.75 -11.31 -5.76
CA PRO A 63 7.67 -10.33 -5.85
C PRO A 63 7.68 -9.28 -4.72
N TYR A 64 8.65 -9.39 -3.81
CA TYR A 64 8.81 -8.51 -2.67
C TYR A 64 9.72 -7.35 -3.05
N LEU A 65 9.11 -6.17 -3.24
CA LEU A 65 9.79 -4.92 -3.57
C LEU A 65 9.94 -4.13 -2.27
N THR A 66 11.15 -4.06 -1.70
CA THR A 66 11.42 -3.40 -0.42
C THR A 66 12.34 -2.18 -0.60
N GLY A 67 12.56 -1.42 0.46
CA GLY A 67 13.48 -0.28 0.41
C GLY A 67 12.88 0.93 -0.31
N LEU A 68 11.56 1.10 -0.28
CA LEU A 68 10.86 2.09 -1.08
C LEU A 68 10.63 3.38 -0.28
N ALA A 69 10.86 4.52 -0.94
CA ALA A 69 10.50 5.83 -0.44
C ALA A 69 8.98 6.04 -0.50
N ALA A 70 8.47 6.95 0.34
CA ALA A 70 7.12 7.48 0.16
C ALA A 70 6.99 8.20 -1.19
N GLY A 71 5.78 8.18 -1.74
CA GLY A 71 5.47 8.78 -3.04
C GLY A 71 5.05 7.77 -4.11
N ASN A 72 4.95 8.26 -5.34
CA ASN A 72 4.52 7.47 -6.48
C ASN A 72 5.64 6.52 -6.92
N ASN A 73 5.32 5.23 -6.96
CA ASN A 73 6.17 4.16 -7.45
C ASN A 73 5.48 3.46 -8.62
N ILE A 74 6.25 2.97 -9.59
CA ILE A 74 5.72 2.23 -10.73
C ILE A 74 6.16 0.78 -10.60
N VAL A 75 5.21 -0.12 -10.32
CA VAL A 75 5.45 -1.56 -10.35
C VAL A 75 5.38 -2.02 -11.79
N LYS A 76 6.30 -2.90 -12.20
CA LYS A 76 6.32 -3.53 -13.52
C LYS A 76 6.34 -5.04 -13.37
N VAL A 77 5.46 -5.73 -14.09
CA VAL A 77 5.43 -7.20 -14.18
C VAL A 77 5.81 -7.61 -15.59
N ILE A 78 6.88 -8.38 -15.73
CA ILE A 78 7.54 -8.71 -16.99
C ILE A 78 7.48 -10.22 -17.19
N ASN A 79 7.08 -10.68 -18.38
CA ASN A 79 7.10 -12.10 -18.72
C ASN A 79 8.38 -12.52 -19.46
N GLN A 80 8.51 -13.82 -19.72
CA GLN A 80 9.66 -14.41 -20.42
C GLN A 80 9.91 -13.88 -21.84
N LYS A 81 8.89 -13.31 -22.50
CA LYS A 81 9.01 -12.71 -23.84
C LYS A 81 9.49 -11.26 -23.78
N GLY A 82 9.71 -10.71 -22.59
CA GLY A 82 10.09 -9.31 -22.38
C GLY A 82 8.91 -8.33 -22.38
N CYS A 83 7.68 -8.82 -22.53
CA CYS A 83 6.49 -8.01 -22.47
C CYS A 83 6.11 -7.71 -21.03
N PHE A 84 5.53 -6.54 -20.77
CA PHE A 84 5.22 -6.13 -19.41
C PHE A 84 3.96 -5.28 -19.31
N ASP A 85 3.41 -5.24 -18.10
CA ASP A 85 2.38 -4.28 -17.70
C ASP A 85 2.86 -3.52 -16.45
N THR A 86 2.27 -2.36 -16.18
CA THR A 86 2.65 -1.46 -15.09
C THR A 86 1.49 -1.04 -14.22
N LEU A 87 1.76 -0.86 -12.93
CA LEU A 87 0.81 -0.31 -11.96
C LEU A 87 1.43 0.86 -11.20
N HIS A 88 0.72 1.99 -11.16
CA HIS A 88 1.08 3.12 -10.31
C HIS A 88 0.64 2.87 -8.86
N VAL A 89 1.57 3.00 -7.93
CA VAL A 89 1.35 2.75 -6.51
C VAL A 89 1.88 3.90 -5.68
N MET A 90 1.00 4.57 -4.93
CA MET A 90 1.40 5.58 -3.95
C MET A 90 1.76 4.92 -2.61
N ILE A 91 2.99 5.10 -2.14
CA ILE A 91 3.42 4.72 -0.79
C ILE A 91 3.22 5.91 0.14
N SER A 92 2.46 5.73 1.23
CA SER A 92 2.24 6.78 2.22
C SER A 92 3.50 7.08 3.02
N ALA A 93 3.66 8.34 3.44
CA ALA A 93 4.67 8.75 4.42
C ALA A 93 4.02 8.81 5.80
N TYR A 94 4.53 8.02 6.76
CA TYR A 94 4.11 8.07 8.16
C TYR A 94 5.24 8.53 9.08
N GLY A 95 4.86 9.32 10.09
CA GLY A 95 5.67 9.53 11.28
C GLY A 95 5.62 8.29 12.18
N PRO A 96 6.65 8.06 13.02
CA PRO A 96 6.65 6.92 13.94
C PRO A 96 5.42 6.84 14.84
N LYS A 97 4.85 7.97 15.31
CA LYS A 97 3.70 7.93 16.23
C LYS A 97 2.42 7.56 15.50
N TYR A 98 2.17 8.12 14.32
CA TYR A 98 1.04 7.68 13.50
C TYR A 98 1.14 6.22 13.08
N ALA A 99 2.34 5.76 12.68
CA ALA A 99 2.56 4.36 12.34
C ALA A 99 2.21 3.42 13.51
N ALA A 100 2.58 3.80 14.74
CA ALA A 100 2.21 3.06 15.94
C ALA A 100 0.69 2.99 16.13
N VAL A 101 -0.04 4.10 15.92
CA VAL A 101 -1.51 4.13 15.98
C VAL A 101 -2.15 3.28 14.88
N ARG A 102 -1.64 3.34 13.64
CA ARG A 102 -2.17 2.56 12.51
C ARG A 102 -2.06 1.05 12.77
N GLN A 103 -1.00 0.59 13.43
CA GLN A 103 -0.89 -0.81 13.86
C GLN A 103 -1.98 -1.21 14.87
N LEU A 104 -2.33 -0.32 15.81
CA LEU A 104 -3.42 -0.58 16.76
C LEU A 104 -4.76 -0.77 16.06
N MET A 105 -4.99 -0.06 14.94
CA MET A 105 -6.25 -0.17 14.19
C MET A 105 -6.47 -1.59 13.65
N MET A 106 -5.42 -2.24 13.16
CA MET A 106 -5.52 -3.61 12.63
C MET A 106 -5.80 -4.65 13.72
N GLY A 107 -5.33 -4.42 14.95
CA GLY A 107 -5.54 -5.33 16.08
C GLY A 107 -6.85 -5.10 16.83
N TYR A 108 -7.03 -3.91 17.39
CA TYR A 108 -8.13 -3.62 18.32
C TYR A 108 -9.42 -3.16 17.62
N CYS A 109 -9.27 -2.38 16.55
CA CYS A 109 -10.41 -1.70 15.90
C CYS A 109 -10.95 -2.48 14.69
N GLY A 110 -10.10 -3.32 14.11
CA GLY A 110 -10.32 -4.05 12.87
C GLY A 110 -11.65 -4.76 12.75
N PRO A 111 -12.06 -5.57 13.74
CA PRO A 111 -13.28 -6.35 13.66
C PRO A 111 -14.57 -5.54 13.45
N CYS A 112 -14.60 -4.27 13.88
CA CYS A 112 -15.84 -3.47 13.91
C CYS A 112 -15.80 -2.21 13.05
N HIS A 113 -14.60 -1.68 12.81
CA HIS A 113 -14.38 -0.37 12.19
C HIS A 113 -13.52 -0.41 10.92
N LEU A 114 -13.05 -1.59 10.47
CA LEU A 114 -12.30 -1.75 9.21
C LEU A 114 -13.06 -2.67 8.22
N ASN A 115 -12.59 -2.73 6.98
CA ASN A 115 -13.13 -3.48 5.86
C ASN A 115 -14.60 -3.15 5.56
N GLY A 116 -14.92 -1.85 5.53
CA GLY A 116 -16.29 -1.37 5.39
C GLY A 116 -17.08 -1.34 6.71
N GLY A 117 -16.56 -1.95 7.78
CA GLY A 117 -17.17 -1.93 9.11
C GLY A 117 -17.35 -0.49 9.61
N SER A 118 -18.58 -0.16 10.04
CA SER A 118 -18.94 1.20 10.46
C SER A 118 -19.68 1.22 11.81
N SER A 119 -19.31 0.31 12.73
CA SER A 119 -19.94 0.23 14.05
C SER A 119 -19.90 1.59 14.75
N GLY A 120 -21.01 1.99 15.36
CA GLY A 120 -21.12 3.33 15.98
C GLY A 120 -20.89 4.49 15.01
N GLY A 121 -21.12 4.29 13.70
CA GLY A 121 -20.99 5.30 12.66
C GLY A 121 -19.54 5.65 12.29
N LYS A 122 -18.56 4.85 12.70
CA LYS A 122 -17.13 5.10 12.42
C LYS A 122 -16.54 3.97 11.59
N ASN A 123 -16.10 4.31 10.38
CA ASN A 123 -15.21 3.51 9.55
C ASN A 123 -13.82 4.15 9.59
N LEU A 124 -12.79 3.35 9.84
CA LEU A 124 -11.39 3.73 10.05
C LEU A 124 -10.46 3.13 8.98
N ASP A 125 -10.99 2.76 7.82
CA ASP A 125 -10.25 2.13 6.72
C ASP A 125 -9.13 3.02 6.17
N THR A 126 -9.39 4.32 6.12
CA THR A 126 -8.49 5.29 5.49
C THR A 126 -7.71 6.09 6.51
N ASP A 127 -6.52 6.53 6.12
CA ASP A 127 -5.69 7.41 6.92
C ASP A 127 -6.40 8.72 7.30
N SER A 128 -7.13 9.30 6.36
CA SER A 128 -7.94 10.50 6.60
C SER A 128 -9.06 10.26 7.61
N SER A 129 -9.74 9.11 7.56
CA SER A 129 -10.80 8.77 8.54
C SER A 129 -10.28 8.57 9.96
N ILE A 130 -9.06 8.04 10.11
CA ILE A 130 -8.39 7.90 11.40
C ILE A 130 -8.01 9.27 11.95
N VAL A 131 -7.33 10.09 11.13
CA VAL A 131 -6.97 11.47 11.50
C VAL A 131 -8.22 12.26 11.90
N ALA A 132 -9.29 12.22 11.10
CA ALA A 132 -10.54 12.93 11.38
C ALA A 132 -11.28 12.41 12.63
N SER A 133 -10.95 11.21 13.11
CA SER A 133 -11.56 10.61 14.30
C SER A 133 -10.66 10.63 15.53
N TRP A 134 -9.55 11.39 15.50
CA TRP A 134 -8.55 11.43 16.57
C TRP A 134 -9.16 11.69 17.96
N ASP A 135 -10.13 12.60 18.02
CA ASP A 135 -10.80 13.05 19.23
C ASP A 135 -11.61 11.91 19.83
N ARG A 136 -12.37 11.19 19.00
CA ARG A 136 -13.19 10.06 19.40
C ARG A 136 -12.34 8.87 19.79
N ILE A 137 -11.26 8.61 19.04
CA ILE A 137 -10.29 7.55 19.35
C ILE A 137 -9.67 7.81 20.73
N ARG A 138 -9.18 9.03 21.00
CA ARG A 138 -8.64 9.38 22.32
C ARG A 138 -9.70 9.27 23.42
N LEU A 139 -10.88 9.86 23.19
CA LEU A 139 -11.94 9.91 24.20
C LEU A 139 -12.41 8.51 24.62
N ARG A 140 -12.54 7.57 23.67
CA ARG A 140 -13.09 6.23 23.94
C ARG A 140 -12.02 5.22 24.30
N CYS A 141 -10.87 5.23 23.63
CA CYS A 141 -9.84 4.21 23.81
C CYS A 141 -8.88 4.56 24.95
N VAL A 142 -8.64 5.85 25.20
CA VAL A 142 -7.75 6.32 26.28
C VAL A 142 -8.57 6.73 27.51
N ASN A 143 -9.52 7.65 27.35
CA ASN A 143 -10.23 8.24 28.50
C ASN A 143 -11.44 7.40 28.96
N GLY A 144 -11.95 6.51 28.10
CA GLY A 144 -13.08 5.64 28.42
C GLY A 144 -14.44 6.33 28.51
N LEU A 145 -14.63 7.46 27.82
CA LEU A 145 -15.85 8.29 27.96
C LEU A 145 -16.75 8.25 26.73
N PRO A 146 -18.08 7.99 26.87
CA PRO A 146 -18.78 7.54 28.07
C PRO A 146 -18.47 6.08 28.47
N THR A 147 -17.93 5.27 27.56
CA THR A 147 -17.43 3.92 27.88
C THR A 147 -16.16 3.62 27.10
N PHE A 148 -15.36 2.67 27.59
CA PHE A 148 -14.19 2.20 26.87
C PHE A 148 -14.53 1.53 25.54
N MET A 149 -13.65 1.74 24.56
CA MET A 149 -13.57 0.95 23.34
C MET A 149 -12.15 0.36 23.21
N PRO A 150 -12.01 -0.91 22.78
CA PRO A 150 -13.07 -1.89 22.52
C PRO A 150 -13.86 -2.28 23.79
N GLN A 151 -15.13 -2.67 23.63
CA GLN A 151 -16.00 -3.05 24.77
C GLN A 151 -15.62 -4.42 25.38
N ASN A 152 -15.03 -5.31 24.58
CA ASN A 152 -14.66 -6.67 25.01
C ASN A 152 -13.22 -6.77 25.54
N GLY A 153 -12.57 -5.64 25.80
CA GLY A 153 -11.19 -5.58 26.28
C GLY A 153 -10.56 -4.23 25.96
N GLN A 154 -10.04 -3.57 26.98
CA GLN A 154 -9.40 -2.27 26.81
C GLN A 154 -8.00 -2.43 26.19
N LEU A 155 -7.53 -1.37 25.54
CA LEU A 155 -6.12 -1.25 25.18
C LEU A 155 -5.22 -1.34 26.42
N THR A 156 -4.02 -1.88 26.24
CA THR A 156 -2.97 -1.83 27.26
C THR A 156 -2.58 -0.39 27.60
N ALA A 157 -1.94 -0.17 28.75
CA ALA A 157 -1.41 1.14 29.11
C ALA A 157 -0.42 1.69 28.05
N LEU A 158 0.44 0.83 27.51
CA LEU A 158 1.38 1.20 26.44
C LEU A 158 0.66 1.60 25.14
N ASP A 159 -0.41 0.89 24.77
CA ASP A 159 -1.15 1.21 23.55
C ASP A 159 -1.98 2.49 23.71
N LYS A 160 -2.53 2.75 24.91
CA LYS A 160 -3.14 4.05 25.25
C LYS A 160 -2.12 5.18 25.16
N GLN A 161 -0.87 4.94 25.56
CA GLN A 161 0.19 5.94 25.46
C GLN A 161 0.52 6.28 24.00
N LYS A 162 0.62 5.28 23.10
CA LYS A 162 0.84 5.53 21.65
C LYS A 162 -0.20 6.48 21.05
N ILE A 163 -1.49 6.28 21.39
CA ILE A 163 -2.57 7.19 20.96
C ILE A 163 -2.37 8.59 21.54
N THR A 164 -2.06 8.67 22.83
CA THR A 164 -1.85 9.94 23.53
C THR A 164 -0.69 10.74 22.92
N ASP A 165 0.43 10.08 22.63
CA ASP A 165 1.62 10.69 22.04
C ASP A 165 1.33 11.22 20.63
N TRP A 166 0.66 10.43 19.80
CA TRP A 166 0.26 10.86 18.46
C TRP A 166 -0.69 12.06 18.50
N VAL A 167 -1.70 12.05 19.38
CA VAL A 167 -2.62 13.18 19.51
C VAL A 167 -1.91 14.43 20.01
N ASN A 168 -1.04 14.31 21.03
CA ASN A 168 -0.26 15.42 21.56
C ASN A 168 0.75 15.97 20.52
N ALA A 169 1.22 15.14 19.59
CA ALA A 169 2.03 15.55 18.45
C ALA A 169 1.23 16.23 17.32
N GLY A 170 -0.07 16.43 17.50
CA GLY A 170 -0.91 17.12 16.53
C GLY A 170 -1.62 16.19 15.54
N HIS A 171 -1.77 14.89 15.87
CA HIS A 171 -2.70 13.96 15.18
C HIS A 171 -2.54 13.91 13.65
N ARG A 172 -1.30 14.06 13.16
CA ARG A 172 -0.96 14.11 11.73
C ARG A 172 -0.48 12.75 11.24
N LEU A 173 -0.42 12.55 9.92
CA LEU A 173 0.20 11.35 9.34
C LEU A 173 1.71 11.34 9.54
N THR A 174 2.34 12.51 9.51
CA THR A 174 3.77 12.72 9.67
C THR A 174 4.05 13.47 10.97
N ASP A 175 5.06 13.03 11.72
CA ASP A 175 5.47 13.60 13.01
C ASP A 175 6.99 13.51 13.18
#